data_AF-S2EVH2-F1
#
_entry.id   AF-S2EVH2-F1
#
_cell.length_a   1.000
_cell.length_b   1.000
_cell.length_c   1.000
_cell.angle_alpha   90.00
_cell.angle_beta   90.00
_cell.angle_gamma   90.00
#
_symmetry.space_group_name_H-M   'P 1'
#
loop_
_entity.id
_entity.type
_entity.pdbx_description
1 polymer ?
#
loop_
_entity_poly.entity_id
_entity_poly.type
_entity_poly.pdbx_seq_one_letter_code
_entity_poly.pdbx_strand_id
1 'polypeptide(L)'
;MSLDGEFPTLDKQKWHNIEIVVDRIQTEKSERSRLFEAIQTAIKASKGDVMISSDKSEKIFSQNNACPYCGLTIGELEPRTFS
;
A
#
# COMPACT_ATOMS: atom_id res chain seq x y z
N MET A 1 -0.24 23.16 -1.07
CA MET A 1 -1.00 22.24 -1.93
C MET A 1 -2.37 22.10 -1.29
N SER A 2 -3.22 23.09 -1.52
CA SER A 2 -4.58 23.14 -1.00
C SER A 2 -5.42 22.10 -1.75
N LEU A 3 -6.09 21.23 -1.00
CA LEU A 3 -6.94 20.15 -1.51
C LEU A 3 -8.38 20.65 -1.71
N ASP A 4 -8.54 21.81 -2.33
CA ASP A 4 -9.83 22.51 -2.46
C ASP A 4 -10.53 22.15 -3.80
N GLY A 5 -10.51 20.87 -4.17
CA GLY A 5 -11.07 20.37 -5.43
C GLY A 5 -11.83 19.06 -5.23
N GLU A 6 -13.10 19.20 -4.81
CA GLU A 6 -14.21 18.24 -4.76
C GLU A 6 -13.87 16.75 -4.97
N PHE A 7 -13.66 16.04 -3.87
CA PHE A 7 -13.78 14.58 -3.87
C PHE A 7 -15.21 14.17 -4.25
N PRO A 8 -15.39 13.14 -5.10
CA PRO A 8 -16.72 12.64 -5.42
C PRO A 8 -17.44 12.21 -4.14
N THR A 9 -18.71 12.60 -3.99
CA THR A 9 -19.51 12.20 -2.84
C THR A 9 -19.70 10.68 -2.85
N LEU A 10 -19.15 10.00 -1.84
CA LEU A 10 -19.25 8.56 -1.71
C LEU A 10 -20.61 8.18 -1.09
N ASP A 11 -21.31 7.25 -1.73
CA ASP A 11 -22.56 6.70 -1.24
C ASP A 11 -22.31 5.83 0.01
N LYS A 12 -22.94 6.17 1.14
CA LYS A 12 -22.77 5.46 2.41
C LYS A 12 -23.22 3.99 2.36
N GLN A 13 -24.07 3.61 1.41
CA GLN A 13 -24.59 2.24 1.29
C GLN A 13 -23.71 1.33 0.42
N LYS A 14 -22.66 1.87 -0.19
CA LYS A 14 -21.77 1.12 -1.09
C LYS A 14 -20.39 0.95 -0.47
N TRP A 15 -19.77 -0.17 -0.79
CA TRP A 15 -18.36 -0.42 -0.49
C TRP A 15 -17.50 0.36 -1.48
N HIS A 16 -16.49 1.06 -0.98
CA HIS A 16 -15.57 1.86 -1.78
C HIS A 16 -14.14 1.40 -1.52
N ASN A 17 -13.37 1.28 -2.59
CA ASN A 17 -11.92 1.09 -2.51
C ASN A 17 -11.27 2.46 -2.76
N ILE A 18 -10.50 2.94 -1.79
CA ILE A 18 -9.81 4.22 -1.87
C ILE A 18 -8.32 3.94 -1.90
N GLU A 19 -7.69 4.34 -3.00
CA GLU A 19 -6.26 4.15 -3.23
C GLU A 19 -5.60 5.52 -3.36
N ILE A 20 -4.42 5.63 -2.78
CA ILE A 20 -3.64 6.88 -2.80
C ILE A 20 -2.46 6.67 -3.74
N VAL A 21 -2.40 7.49 -4.78
CA VAL A 21 -1.23 7.53 -5.67
C VAL A 21 -0.13 8.31 -4.97
N VAL A 22 0.92 7.62 -4.54
CA VAL A 22 2.04 8.22 -3.81
C VAL A 22 3.10 8.78 -4.75
N ASP A 23 3.51 8.02 -5.77
CA ASP A 23 4.49 8.45 -6.76
C ASP A 23 4.30 7.71 -8.09
N ARG A 24 4.86 8.25 -9.17
CA ARG A 24 4.94 7.62 -10.50
C ARG A 24 6.38 7.68 -10.96
N ILE A 25 7.02 6.51 -11.05
CA ILE A 25 8.47 6.40 -11.28
C ILE A 25 8.71 5.50 -12.50
N GLN A 26 9.64 5.89 -13.37
CA GLN A 26 10.11 5.03 -14.46
C GLN A 26 11.17 4.05 -13.93
N THR A 27 11.19 2.83 -14.47
CA THR A 27 12.06 1.77 -13.96
C THR A 27 13.51 1.97 -14.40
N GLU A 28 14.27 2.72 -13.61
CA GLU A 28 15.69 2.99 -13.84
C GLU A 28 16.54 2.73 -12.59
N LYS A 29 17.83 2.44 -12.76
CA LYS A 29 18.74 2.17 -11.63
C LYS A 29 19.01 3.42 -10.78
N SER A 30 19.03 4.60 -11.40
CA SER A 30 19.17 5.91 -10.76
C SER A 30 18.04 6.19 -9.76
N GLU A 31 16.83 5.75 -10.07
CA GLU A 31 15.63 6.03 -9.27
C GLU A 31 15.49 5.14 -8.02
N ARG A 32 16.48 4.30 -7.70
CA ARG A 32 16.40 3.33 -6.60
C ARG A 32 16.12 4.00 -5.23
N SER A 33 16.76 5.13 -4.95
CA SER A 33 16.55 5.86 -3.69
C SER A 33 15.15 6.45 -3.61
N ARG A 34 14.66 7.02 -4.71
CA ARG A 34 13.30 7.58 -4.79
C ARG A 34 12.24 6.49 -4.66
N LEU A 35 12.44 5.35 -5.32
CA LEU A 35 11.56 4.19 -5.19
C LEU A 35 11.46 3.74 -3.72
N PHE A 36 12.59 3.71 -3.01
CA PHE A 36 12.61 3.37 -1.59
C PHE A 36 11.79 4.38 -0.76
N GLU A 37 11.99 5.68 -0.95
CA GLU A 37 11.24 6.73 -0.24
C GLU A 37 9.73 6.68 -0.55
N ALA A 38 9.35 6.44 -1.81
CA ALA A 38 7.97 6.29 -2.24
C ALA A 38 7.30 5.08 -1.56
N ILE A 39 7.98 3.93 -1.53
CA ILE A 39 7.48 2.73 -0.84
C ILE A 39 7.31 2.98 0.66
N GLN A 40 8.29 3.60 1.32
CA GLN A 40 8.19 3.93 2.75
C GLN A 40 7.00 4.86 3.04
N THR A 41 6.80 5.86 2.17
CA THR A 41 5.68 6.80 2.29
C THR A 41 4.34 6.08 2.12
N ALA A 42 4.23 5.18 1.14
CA ALA A 42 3.02 4.40 0.89
C ALA A 42 2.67 3.48 2.07
N ILE A 43 3.64 2.69 2.55
CA ILE A 43 3.46 1.79 3.70
C ILE A 43 3.03 2.57 4.94
N LYS A 44 3.62 3.75 5.18
CA LYS A 44 3.25 4.60 6.32
C LYS A 44 1.82 5.14 6.20
N ALA A 45 1.37 5.50 4.99
CA ALA A 45 0.03 6.02 4.76
C ALA A 45 -1.05 4.94 4.85
N SER A 46 -0.76 3.73 4.40
CA SER A 46 -1.68 2.57 4.38
C SER A 46 -1.63 1.71 5.66
N LYS A 47 -0.69 1.98 6.57
CA LYS A 47 -0.40 1.17 7.78
C LYS A 47 0.13 -0.23 7.51
N GLY A 48 0.92 -0.40 6.45
CA GLY A 48 1.65 -1.65 6.22
C GLY A 48 1.67 -2.13 4.78
N ASP A 49 0.77 -1.64 3.93
CA ASP A 49 0.57 -2.19 2.59
C ASP A 49 1.02 -1.23 1.48
N VAL A 50 1.49 -1.76 0.36
CA VAL A 50 1.80 -0.95 -0.81
C VAL A 50 1.40 -1.69 -2.07
N MET A 51 0.73 -0.99 -2.96
CA MET A 51 0.36 -1.51 -4.27
C MET A 51 1.26 -0.89 -5.34
N ILE A 52 1.89 -1.74 -6.13
CA ILE A 52 2.70 -1.33 -7.28
C ILE A 52 1.93 -1.72 -8.53
N SER A 53 1.48 -0.71 -9.27
CA SER A 53 0.74 -0.87 -10.51
C SER A 53 1.62 -0.51 -11.72
N SER A 54 1.63 -1.39 -12.70
CA SER A 54 2.31 -1.26 -14.00
C SER A 54 1.31 -1.59 -15.10
N ASP A 55 1.53 -1.10 -16.32
CA ASP A 55 0.67 -1.36 -17.50
C ASP A 55 0.26 -2.83 -17.70
N LYS A 56 1.05 -3.78 -17.19
CA LYS A 56 0.82 -5.22 -17.35
C LYS A 56 0.39 -5.95 -16.08
N SER A 57 0.62 -5.36 -14.91
CA SER A 57 0.42 -6.09 -13.65
C SER A 57 0.29 -5.17 -12.46
N GLU A 58 -0.54 -5.59 -11.53
CA GLU A 58 -0.66 -5.01 -10.21
C GLU A 58 -0.18 -6.02 -9.16
N LYS A 59 0.61 -5.54 -8.19
CA LYS A 59 1.13 -6.35 -7.09
C LYS A 59 1.00 -5.62 -5.78
N ILE A 60 0.45 -6.31 -4.78
CA ILE A 60 0.34 -5.83 -3.41
C ILE A 60 1.46 -6.46 -2.57
N PHE A 61 2.12 -5.63 -1.77
CA PHE A 61 3.11 -6.03 -0.80
C PHE A 61 2.66 -5.56 0.59
N SER A 62 2.92 -6.38 1.61
CA SER A 62 2.66 -6.02 3.02
C SER A 62 3.95 -6.12 3.82
N GLN A 63 4.17 -5.16 4.71
CA GLN A 63 5.23 -5.20 5.72
C GLN A 63 4.83 -6.07 6.92
N ASN A 64 3.53 -6.30 7.12
CA ASN A 64 3.03 -7.13 8.20
C ASN A 64 3.07 -8.61 7.78
N ASN A 65 3.08 -9.52 8.75
CA ASN A 65 2.78 -10.94 8.51
C ASN A 65 1.28 -11.13 8.22
N ALA A 66 0.73 -10.32 7.32
CA ALA A 66 -0.67 -10.26 6.99
C ALA A 66 -0.91 -10.79 5.59
N CYS A 67 -1.92 -11.64 5.46
CA CYS A 67 -2.45 -12.05 4.17
C CYS A 67 -3.05 -10.81 3.46
N PRO A 68 -2.50 -10.36 2.31
CA PRO A 68 -2.96 -9.14 1.64
C PRO A 68 -4.38 -9.27 1.06
N TYR A 69 -4.91 -10.50 0.96
CA TYR A 69 -6.26 -10.77 0.44
C TYR A 69 -7.32 -10.92 1.53
N CYS A 70 -6.91 -11.31 2.75
CA CYS A 70 -7.83 -11.75 3.79
C CYS A 70 -7.64 -11.02 5.12
N GLY A 71 -6.64 -10.14 5.24
CA GLY A 71 -6.40 -9.31 6.42
C GLY A 71 -5.98 -10.10 7.66
N LEU A 72 -5.74 -11.41 7.51
CA LEU A 72 -5.33 -12.28 8.60
C LEU A 72 -3.86 -11.99 8.92
N THR A 73 -3.63 -11.33 10.04
CA THR A 73 -2.29 -11.01 10.55
C THR A 73 -1.86 -12.09 11.53
N ILE A 74 -0.75 -12.76 11.20
CA ILE A 74 -0.04 -13.62 12.15
C ILE A 74 0.79 -12.68 13.03
N GLY A 75 0.76 -12.89 14.34
CA GLY A 75 1.63 -12.18 15.28
C GLY A 75 3.11 -12.44 14.99
N GLU A 76 3.98 -11.89 15.84
CA GLU A 76 5.41 -12.18 15.72
C GLU A 76 5.67 -13.68 15.91
N LEU A 77 6.49 -14.26 15.02
CA LEU A 77 6.81 -15.68 15.06
C LEU A 77 7.79 -15.93 16.21
N GLU A 78 7.26 -16.21 17.39
CA GLU A 78 8.05 -16.59 18.55
C GLU A 78 8.02 -18.12 18.78
N PRO A 79 9.07 -18.73 19.37
CA PRO A 79 9.12 -20.18 19.58
C PRO A 79 7.91 -20.77 20.32
N ARG A 80 7.31 -20.00 21.23
CA ARG A 80 6.10 -20.36 21.98
C ARG A 80 4.85 -20.53 21.09
N THR A 81 4.85 -19.97 19.89
CA THR A 81 3.72 -20.05 18.96
C THR A 81 3.60 -21.43 18.29
N PHE A 82 4.61 -22.29 18.47
CA PHE A 82 4.70 -23.64 17.89
C PHE A 82 4.68 -24.76 18.95
N SER A 83 4.42 -24.44 20.22
CA SER A 83 4.40 -25.40 21.34
C SER A 83 2.98 -25.82 21.70
#